data_AF-A0A642UFC6-F1
#
_entry.id   AF-A0A642UFC6-F1
#
_cell.length_a   1.000
_cell.length_b   1.000
_cell.length_c   1.000
_cell.angle_alpha   90.00
_cell.angle_beta   90.00
_cell.angle_gamma   90.00
#
_symmetry.space_group_name_H-M   'P 1'
#
loop_
_entity.id
_entity.type
_entity.pdbx_description
1 polymer ?
#
loop_
_entity_poly.entity_id
_entity_poly.type
_entity_poly.pdbx_seq_one_letter_code
_entity_poly.pdbx_strand_id
1 'polypeptide(L)'
;MAVSTTKAPPALVNEYQIVHLIYYRSRNQHRISTWWKYFSILHRKLRWVVDNPEDGVTIRYLRKRLLPKCYWEFNSMVALGQFINLGIALIGVVAKVDALLAELEPQAKFPKTTRKVPTVARVDTVSGAGSADSTVDMSAIAAITDTFATTKAKSSKKDKKDKKKKKKAKSAIDDIFGS
;
A
#
# COMPACT_ATOMS: atom_id res chain seq x y z
N MET A 1 -33.34 -6.96 -24.72
CA MET A 1 -31.89 -6.69 -24.66
C MET A 1 -31.33 -7.50 -23.51
N ALA A 2 -30.65 -8.63 -23.80
CA ALA A 2 -29.98 -9.40 -22.76
C ALA A 2 -28.79 -8.57 -22.27
N VAL A 3 -28.88 -8.04 -21.05
CA VAL A 3 -27.71 -7.52 -20.35
C VAL A 3 -26.87 -8.76 -20.04
N SER A 4 -25.85 -9.01 -20.85
CA SER A 4 -24.85 -10.03 -20.55
C SER A 4 -24.24 -9.67 -19.19
N THR A 5 -24.64 -10.39 -18.15
CA THR A 5 -24.05 -10.29 -16.82
C THR A 5 -22.66 -10.91 -16.89
N THR A 6 -21.69 -10.13 -17.36
CA THR A 6 -20.29 -10.57 -17.31
C THR A 6 -19.85 -10.57 -15.85
N LYS A 7 -19.42 -11.73 -15.39
CA LYS A 7 -18.89 -11.91 -14.05
C LYS A 7 -17.48 -11.33 -14.01
N ALA A 8 -17.15 -10.59 -12.95
CA ALA A 8 -15.81 -10.06 -12.76
C ALA A 8 -14.75 -11.19 -12.76
N PRO A 9 -13.55 -10.94 -13.31
CA PRO A 9 -12.50 -11.95 -13.35
C PRO A 9 -12.09 -12.34 -11.93
N PRO A 10 -11.83 -13.64 -11.66
CA PRO A 10 -11.54 -14.13 -10.31
C PRO A 10 -10.28 -13.49 -9.72
N ALA A 11 -9.30 -13.14 -10.56
CA ALA A 11 -8.11 -12.41 -10.13
C ALA A 11 -8.43 -11.05 -9.52
N LEU A 12 -9.40 -10.30 -10.07
CA LEU A 12 -9.81 -8.99 -9.55
C LEU A 12 -10.57 -9.13 -8.23
N VAL A 13 -11.39 -10.19 -8.10
CA VAL A 13 -12.08 -10.51 -6.84
C VAL A 13 -11.06 -10.80 -5.74
N ASN A 14 -10.01 -11.57 -6.03
CA ASN A 14 -8.94 -11.86 -5.07
C ASN A 14 -8.19 -10.60 -4.63
N GLU A 15 -7.84 -9.71 -5.57
CA GLU A 15 -7.22 -8.43 -5.22
C GLU A 15 -8.13 -7.57 -4.34
N TYR A 16 -9.41 -7.52 -4.66
CA TYR A 16 -10.38 -6.82 -3.82
C TYR A 16 -10.46 -7.42 -2.41
N GLN A 17 -10.41 -8.75 -2.26
CA GLN A 17 -10.40 -9.39 -0.94
C GLN A 17 -9.17 -8.98 -0.12
N ILE A 18 -7.99 -8.95 -0.73
CA ILE A 18 -6.76 -8.48 -0.07
C ILE A 18 -6.94 -7.03 0.42
N VAL A 19 -7.42 -6.15 -0.46
CA VAL A 19 -7.71 -4.75 -0.12
C VAL A 19 -8.75 -4.67 1.01
N HIS A 20 -9.78 -5.50 0.97
CA HIS A 20 -10.85 -5.51 1.96
C HIS A 20 -10.36 -5.93 3.35
N LEU A 21 -9.49 -6.95 3.42
CA LEU A 21 -8.89 -7.40 4.67
C LEU A 21 -7.99 -6.32 5.27
N ILE A 22 -7.12 -5.70 4.46
CA ILE A 22 -6.28 -4.57 4.88
C ILE A 22 -7.17 -3.43 5.39
N TYR A 23 -8.26 -3.13 4.67
CA TYR A 23 -9.21 -2.09 5.05
C TYR A 23 -9.83 -2.35 6.41
N TYR A 24 -10.31 -3.55 6.68
CA TYR A 24 -10.89 -3.87 7.98
C TYR A 24 -9.85 -3.75 9.11
N ARG A 25 -8.67 -4.34 8.93
CA ARG A 25 -7.61 -4.39 9.96
C ARG A 25 -7.01 -3.03 10.29
N SER A 26 -6.88 -2.17 9.29
CA SER A 26 -6.11 -0.92 9.37
C SER A 26 -7.02 0.30 9.63
N ARG A 27 -8.34 0.11 9.64
CA ARG A 27 -9.31 1.19 9.76
C ARG A 27 -9.07 2.03 10.99
N ASN A 28 -9.03 1.44 12.18
CA ASN A 28 -9.00 2.24 13.40
C ASN A 28 -7.66 2.94 13.66
N GLN A 29 -6.56 2.46 13.07
CA GLN A 29 -5.22 2.99 13.29
C GLN A 29 -4.89 4.20 12.40
N HIS A 30 -5.52 4.29 11.22
CA HIS A 30 -5.05 5.21 10.17
C HIS A 30 -6.12 6.13 9.58
N ARG A 31 -7.31 6.23 10.20
CA ARG A 31 -8.46 7.01 9.66
C ARG A 31 -8.12 8.45 9.24
N ILE A 32 -7.14 9.06 9.90
CA ILE A 32 -6.77 10.48 9.76
C ILE A 32 -5.62 10.66 8.74
N SER A 33 -4.91 9.59 8.38
CA SER A 33 -3.75 9.69 7.49
C SER A 33 -4.15 9.98 6.04
N THR A 34 -3.36 10.79 5.33
CA THR A 34 -3.63 11.17 3.93
C THR A 34 -3.70 9.95 3.01
N TRP A 35 -2.75 9.03 3.13
CA TRP A 35 -2.73 7.79 2.35
C TRP A 35 -3.98 6.93 2.58
N TRP A 36 -4.56 6.96 3.80
CA TRP A 36 -5.76 6.18 4.15
C TRP A 36 -6.99 6.68 3.41
N LYS A 37 -7.09 7.99 3.20
CA LYS A 37 -8.16 8.59 2.37
C LYS A 37 -8.13 8.00 0.97
N TYR A 38 -6.96 7.94 0.33
CA TYR A 38 -6.80 7.39 -1.02
C TYR A 38 -7.02 5.89 -1.07
N PHE A 39 -6.53 5.15 -0.08
CA PHE A 39 -6.80 3.72 0.07
C PHE A 39 -8.30 3.43 0.24
N SER A 40 -9.01 4.25 1.03
CA SER A 40 -10.46 4.11 1.22
C SER A 40 -11.26 4.39 -0.05
N ILE A 41 -10.84 5.38 -0.86
CA ILE A 41 -11.45 5.66 -2.16
C ILE A 41 -11.21 4.48 -3.11
N LEU A 42 -9.97 3.96 -3.15
CA LEU A 42 -9.60 2.80 -3.94
C LEU A 42 -10.45 1.58 -3.57
N HIS A 43 -10.57 1.25 -2.28
CA HIS A 43 -11.39 0.13 -1.80
C HIS A 43 -12.85 0.22 -2.27
N ARG A 44 -13.49 1.37 -2.09
CA ARG A 44 -14.89 1.59 -2.49
C ARG A 44 -15.08 1.48 -4.00
N LYS A 45 -14.18 2.09 -4.78
CA LYS A 45 -14.28 2.06 -6.23
C LYS A 45 -13.91 0.70 -6.81
N LEU A 46 -12.97 -0.02 -6.19
CA LEU A 46 -12.65 -1.39 -6.57
C LEU A 46 -13.82 -2.33 -6.30
N ARG A 47 -14.54 -2.18 -5.17
CA ARG A 47 -15.80 -2.89 -4.91
C ARG A 47 -16.80 -2.64 -6.04
N TRP A 48 -17.01 -1.37 -6.40
CA TRP A 48 -17.94 -1.01 -7.47
C TRP A 48 -17.59 -1.69 -8.80
N VAL A 49 -16.31 -1.73 -9.18
CA VAL A 49 -15.85 -2.38 -10.41
C VAL A 49 -15.98 -3.90 -10.34
N VAL A 50 -15.81 -4.51 -9.16
CA VAL A 50 -16.06 -5.95 -8.98
C VAL A 50 -17.54 -6.28 -9.17
N ASP A 51 -18.44 -5.41 -8.69
CA ASP A 51 -19.88 -5.59 -8.84
C ASP A 51 -20.36 -5.22 -10.27
N ASN A 52 -19.69 -4.27 -10.92
CA ASN A 52 -20.03 -3.71 -12.24
C ASN A 52 -18.79 -3.69 -13.15
N PRO A 53 -18.31 -4.85 -13.65
CA PRO A 53 -17.10 -4.92 -14.46
C PRO A 53 -17.23 -4.25 -15.84
N GLU A 54 -18.46 -4.00 -16.30
CA GLU A 54 -18.77 -3.32 -17.56
C GLU A 54 -18.63 -1.78 -17.49
N ASP A 55 -18.47 -1.20 -16.29
CA ASP A 55 -18.39 0.25 -16.12
C ASP A 55 -17.01 0.80 -16.51
N GLY A 56 -16.82 0.96 -17.82
CA GLY A 56 -15.60 1.52 -18.41
C GLY A 56 -15.28 2.95 -17.94
N VAL A 57 -16.27 3.72 -17.49
CA VAL A 57 -16.04 5.09 -16.99
C VAL A 57 -15.32 5.04 -15.66
N THR A 58 -15.79 4.19 -14.74
CA THR A 58 -15.13 4.00 -13.44
C THR A 58 -13.76 3.35 -13.58
N ILE A 59 -13.62 2.35 -14.47
CA ILE A 59 -12.33 1.70 -14.77
C ILE A 59 -11.30 2.74 -15.27
N ARG A 60 -11.69 3.58 -16.24
CA ARG A 60 -10.82 4.64 -16.77
C ARG A 60 -10.47 5.68 -15.72
N TYR A 61 -11.44 6.06 -14.87
CA TYR A 61 -11.19 6.98 -13.75
C TYR A 61 -10.18 6.38 -12.75
N LEU A 62 -10.34 5.10 -12.40
CA LEU A 62 -9.42 4.39 -11.52
C LEU A 62 -8.00 4.47 -12.08
N ARG A 63 -7.86 4.03 -13.33
CA ARG A 63 -6.58 3.87 -14.02
C ARG A 63 -5.86 5.20 -14.24
N LYS A 64 -6.55 6.20 -14.78
CA LYS A 64 -5.94 7.47 -15.21
C LYS A 64 -5.81 8.51 -14.10
N ARG A 65 -6.65 8.45 -13.06
CA ARG A 65 -6.67 9.50 -12.01
C ARG A 65 -6.43 8.97 -10.60
N LEU A 66 -6.98 7.83 -10.23
CA LEU A 66 -6.90 7.34 -8.85
C LEU A 66 -5.59 6.59 -8.57
N LEU A 67 -5.23 5.60 -9.40
CA LEU A 67 -4.05 4.76 -9.20
C LEU A 67 -2.74 5.58 -9.15
N PRO A 68 -2.52 6.59 -10.01
CA PRO A 68 -1.33 7.44 -9.89
C PRO A 68 -1.26 8.17 -8.55
N LYS A 69 -2.39 8.67 -8.04
CA LYS A 69 -2.45 9.33 -6.73
C LYS A 69 -2.18 8.35 -5.59
N CYS A 70 -2.81 7.16 -5.64
CA CYS A 70 -2.55 6.10 -4.68
C CYS A 70 -1.06 5.71 -4.67
N TYR A 71 -0.45 5.56 -5.85
CA TYR A 71 0.97 5.27 -5.98
C TYR A 71 1.84 6.32 -5.28
N TRP A 72 1.60 7.62 -5.51
CA TRP A 72 2.36 8.70 -4.88
C TRP A 72 2.23 8.71 -3.35
N GLU A 73 1.01 8.52 -2.85
CA GLU A 73 0.74 8.52 -1.41
C GLU A 73 1.32 7.30 -0.70
N PHE A 74 1.28 6.14 -1.35
CA PHE A 74 1.88 4.92 -0.82
C PHE A 74 3.41 4.98 -0.88
N ASN A 75 3.99 5.54 -1.94
CA ASN A 75 5.43 5.80 -1.98
C ASN A 75 5.86 6.81 -0.91
N SER A 76 5.06 7.84 -0.65
CA SER A 76 5.31 8.80 0.44
C SER A 76 5.32 8.11 1.82
N MET A 77 4.46 7.11 2.04
CA MET A 77 4.49 6.30 3.26
C MET A 77 5.78 5.47 3.38
N VAL A 78 6.22 4.85 2.28
CA VAL A 78 7.45 4.04 2.24
C VAL A 78 8.66 4.93 2.51
N ALA A 79 8.72 6.12 1.90
CA ALA A 79 9.79 7.08 2.08
C ALA A 79 9.90 7.59 3.53
N LEU A 80 8.77 7.75 4.22
CA LEU A 80 8.74 8.16 5.63
C LEU A 80 9.18 7.04 6.60
N GLY A 81 9.22 5.78 6.15
CA GLY A 81 9.74 4.64 6.92
C GLY A 81 8.82 4.09 8.02
N GLN A 82 7.75 4.80 8.40
CA GLN A 82 6.84 4.38 9.47
C GLN A 82 6.04 3.10 9.17
N PHE A 83 5.77 2.78 7.89
CA PHE A 83 4.95 1.62 7.48
C PHE A 83 5.45 1.01 6.16
N ILE A 84 6.74 0.64 6.09
CA ILE A 84 7.38 0.16 4.84
C ILE A 84 6.69 -1.10 4.30
N ASN A 85 6.47 -2.12 5.14
CA ASN A 85 5.88 -3.40 4.70
C ASN A 85 4.47 -3.22 4.14
N LEU A 86 3.63 -2.43 4.82
CA LEU A 86 2.29 -2.12 4.33
C LEU A 86 2.34 -1.30 3.04
N GLY A 87 3.23 -0.29 2.97
CA GLY A 87 3.40 0.56 1.80
C GLY A 87 3.78 -0.25 0.55
N ILE A 88 4.75 -1.16 0.66
CA ILE A 88 5.17 -2.03 -0.45
C ILE A 88 4.03 -2.98 -0.88
N ALA A 89 3.30 -3.55 0.08
CA ALA A 89 2.14 -4.41 -0.23
C ALA A 89 1.05 -3.64 -1.00
N LEU A 90 0.76 -2.40 -0.59
CA LEU A 90 -0.21 -1.53 -1.26
C LEU A 90 0.24 -1.12 -2.68
N ILE A 91 1.54 -0.88 -2.89
CA ILE A 91 2.08 -0.62 -4.23
C ILE A 91 1.93 -1.86 -5.13
N GLY A 92 2.17 -3.06 -4.59
CA GLY A 92 1.94 -4.32 -5.30
C GLY A 92 0.49 -4.49 -5.75
N VAL A 93 -0.47 -4.19 -4.86
CA VAL A 93 -1.90 -4.19 -5.18
C VAL A 93 -2.22 -3.17 -6.28
N VAL A 94 -1.69 -1.94 -6.19
CA VAL A 94 -1.91 -0.90 -7.22
C VAL A 94 -1.43 -1.37 -8.59
N ALA A 95 -0.25 -1.98 -8.67
CA ALA A 95 0.29 -2.51 -9.92
C ALA A 95 -0.56 -3.65 -10.48
N LYS A 96 -1.01 -4.58 -9.63
CA LYS A 96 -1.83 -5.72 -10.05
C LYS A 96 -3.23 -5.29 -10.48
N VAL A 97 -3.85 -4.35 -9.76
CA VAL A 97 -5.12 -3.75 -10.14
C VAL A 97 -4.99 -3.01 -11.47
N ASP A 98 -3.94 -2.21 -11.69
CA ASP A 98 -3.73 -1.53 -12.99
C ASP A 98 -3.66 -2.53 -14.16
N ALA A 99 -2.92 -3.63 -13.98
CA ALA A 99 -2.80 -4.69 -14.98
C ALA A 99 -4.14 -5.37 -15.28
N LEU A 100 -4.92 -5.71 -14.25
CA LEU A 100 -6.24 -6.32 -14.41
C LEU A 100 -7.25 -5.37 -15.05
N LEU A 101 -7.20 -4.09 -14.69
CA LEU A 101 -8.06 -3.07 -15.31
C LEU A 101 -7.68 -2.79 -16.77
N ALA A 102 -6.40 -2.93 -17.12
CA ALA A 102 -5.95 -2.80 -18.50
C ALA A 102 -6.47 -3.96 -19.39
N GLU A 103 -6.62 -5.16 -18.84
CA GLU A 103 -7.22 -6.30 -19.54
C GLU A 103 -8.73 -6.12 -19.76
N LEU A 104 -9.41 -5.47 -18.81
CA LEU A 104 -10.84 -5.16 -18.89
C LEU A 104 -11.17 -3.97 -19.82
N GLU A 105 -10.18 -3.17 -20.23
CA GLU A 105 -10.40 -2.02 -21.12
C GLU A 105 -10.17 -2.44 -22.59
N PRO A 106 -11.23 -2.72 -23.40
CA PRO A 106 -11.07 -3.33 -24.72
C PRO A 106 -10.52 -2.35 -25.79
N GLN A 107 -10.19 -1.10 -25.44
CA GLN A 107 -10.01 -0.01 -26.41
C GLN A 107 -8.74 0.84 -26.26
N ALA A 108 -7.80 0.50 -25.39
CA ALA A 108 -6.54 1.24 -25.29
C ALA A 108 -5.38 0.49 -25.95
N LYS A 109 -5.20 0.71 -27.27
CA LYS A 109 -4.01 0.32 -28.03
C LYS A 109 -2.73 0.81 -27.33
N PHE A 110 -2.09 -0.04 -26.55
CA PHE A 110 -0.69 0.08 -26.13
C PHE A 110 -0.04 -1.31 -26.22
N PRO A 111 1.26 -1.38 -26.59
CA PRO A 111 1.90 -2.63 -26.90
C PRO A 111 1.81 -3.55 -25.69
N LYS A 112 1.25 -4.74 -25.92
CA LYS A 112 1.33 -5.87 -25.00
C LYS A 112 2.80 -6.10 -24.69
N THR A 113 3.31 -5.53 -23.60
CA THR A 113 4.54 -6.02 -23.00
C THR A 113 4.16 -7.36 -22.37
N THR A 114 4.09 -8.36 -23.25
CA THR A 114 4.41 -9.71 -22.85
C THR A 114 5.80 -9.59 -22.25
N ARG A 115 5.89 -9.65 -20.92
CA ARG A 115 7.14 -10.06 -20.29
C ARG A 115 7.45 -11.42 -20.91
N LYS A 116 8.30 -11.46 -21.94
CA LYS A 116 9.14 -12.62 -22.16
C LYS A 116 9.93 -12.74 -20.87
N VAL A 117 9.53 -13.68 -20.02
CA VAL A 117 10.38 -14.17 -18.96
C VAL A 117 11.68 -14.56 -19.67
N PRO A 118 12.83 -13.96 -19.35
CA PRO A 118 14.08 -14.50 -19.85
C PRO A 118 14.16 -15.92 -19.29
N THR A 119 14.12 -16.91 -20.17
CA THR A 119 14.62 -18.25 -19.86
C THR A 119 16.08 -18.04 -19.48
N VAL A 120 16.33 -17.95 -18.18
CA VAL A 120 17.68 -17.85 -17.64
C VAL A 120 18.39 -19.10 -18.10
N ALA A 121 19.38 -18.92 -18.97
CA ALA A 121 20.24 -19.99 -19.42
C ALA A 121 20.79 -20.71 -18.19
N ARG A 122 20.59 -22.03 -18.18
CA ARG A 122 21.10 -22.97 -17.20
C ARG A 122 22.61 -22.75 -17.08
N VAL A 123 23.04 -22.18 -15.95
CA VAL A 123 24.47 -22.15 -15.57
C VAL A 123 24.87 -23.57 -15.18
N ASP A 124 26.04 -23.96 -15.69
CA ASP A 124 26.59 -25.30 -15.62
C ASP A 124 26.70 -25.85 -14.20
N THR A 125 26.45 -27.17 -14.15
CA THR A 125 26.66 -28.08 -13.04
C THR A 125 28.05 -27.93 -12.41
N VAL A 126 28.10 -27.46 -11.16
CA VAL A 126 29.11 -27.90 -10.20
C VAL A 126 28.47 -28.95 -9.31
N SER A 127 28.97 -30.18 -9.46
CA SER A 127 28.70 -31.33 -8.62
C SER A 127 29.19 -31.05 -7.19
N GLY A 128 28.28 -31.15 -6.23
CA GLY A 128 28.57 -31.13 -4.80
C GLY A 128 27.40 -31.74 -4.05
N ALA A 129 27.50 -33.04 -3.77
CA ALA A 129 26.52 -33.80 -3.02
C ALA A 129 26.35 -33.26 -1.60
N GLY A 130 25.10 -33.03 -1.19
CA GLY A 130 24.72 -32.64 0.17
C GLY A 130 23.21 -32.69 0.34
N SER A 131 22.71 -33.80 0.84
CA SER A 131 21.30 -34.03 1.21
C SER A 131 21.04 -33.53 2.64
N ALA A 132 20.01 -32.71 2.82
CA ALA A 132 19.13 -32.54 4.00
C ALA A 132 18.40 -31.19 3.84
N ASP A 133 17.10 -31.17 3.56
CA ASP A 133 16.00 -31.08 4.54
C ASP A 133 16.12 -29.94 5.56
N SER A 134 14.97 -29.30 5.80
CA SER A 134 14.57 -28.39 6.89
C SER A 134 14.64 -26.85 6.71
N THR A 135 13.43 -26.27 6.85
CA THR A 135 13.05 -25.02 7.53
C THR A 135 13.65 -23.70 7.06
N VAL A 136 12.82 -22.88 6.40
CA VAL A 136 13.05 -21.44 6.23
C VAL A 136 12.96 -20.73 7.59
N ASP A 137 14.12 -20.41 8.15
CA ASP A 137 14.28 -19.62 9.37
C ASP A 137 13.91 -18.15 9.13
N MET A 138 12.98 -17.64 9.95
CA MET A 138 12.43 -16.28 9.92
C MET A 138 13.44 -15.22 10.44
N SER A 139 14.69 -15.64 10.69
CA SER A 139 15.83 -14.80 11.08
C SER A 139 16.40 -13.94 9.92
N ALA A 140 16.21 -14.35 8.66
CA ALA A 140 16.83 -13.68 7.50
C ALA A 140 16.28 -12.26 7.19
N ILE A 141 15.15 -11.85 7.80
CA ILE A 141 14.60 -10.49 7.61
C ILE A 141 15.41 -9.45 8.40
N ALA A 142 16.10 -9.84 9.48
CA ALA A 142 16.90 -8.93 10.29
C ALA A 142 18.19 -8.46 9.58
N ALA A 143 18.66 -9.18 8.57
CA ALA A 143 19.85 -8.78 7.81
C ALA A 143 19.60 -7.62 6.82
N ILE A 144 18.33 -7.31 6.52
CA ILE A 144 17.96 -6.21 5.61
C ILE A 144 17.93 -4.86 6.36
N THR A 145 17.88 -4.86 7.70
CA THR A 145 17.78 -3.63 8.50
C THR A 145 19.12 -2.91 8.74
N ASP A 146 20.26 -3.58 8.56
CA ASP A 146 21.57 -2.98 8.86
C ASP A 146 22.19 -2.17 7.71
N THR A 147 21.66 -2.27 6.49
CA THR A 147 22.24 -1.58 5.33
C THR A 147 21.82 -0.11 5.17
N PHE A 148 20.91 0.39 6.00
CA PHE A 148 20.44 1.80 5.95
C PHE A 148 20.89 2.67 7.14
N ALA A 149 21.73 2.14 8.02
CA ALA A 149 22.14 2.80 9.26
C ALA A 149 23.47 3.56 9.17
N THR A 150 23.76 4.31 8.10
CA THR A 150 24.86 5.30 8.12
C THR A 150 24.62 6.47 7.18
N THR A 151 24.03 7.56 7.70
CA THR A 151 24.50 8.93 7.46
C THR A 151 23.88 9.87 8.51
N LYS A 152 24.65 10.26 9.53
CA LYS A 152 24.34 11.42 10.39
C LYS A 152 25.62 12.15 10.80
N ALA A 153 25.78 13.40 10.33
CA ALA A 153 26.41 14.56 10.99
C ALA A 153 26.40 15.74 9.99
N LYS A 154 25.88 16.95 10.27
CA LYS A 154 26.25 17.97 11.29
C LYS A 154 25.05 18.94 11.49
N SER A 155 24.56 19.22 12.70
CA SER A 155 25.04 20.18 13.73
C SER A 155 24.55 21.62 13.55
N SER A 156 23.68 22.09 14.46
CA SER A 156 23.89 23.33 15.23
C SER A 156 23.04 23.33 16.51
N LYS A 157 23.55 24.02 17.54
CA LYS A 157 23.28 23.90 18.98
C LYS A 157 23.08 25.30 19.55
N LYS A 158 22.02 25.55 20.35
CA LYS A 158 21.88 26.60 21.39
C LYS A 158 20.46 26.58 21.99
N ASP A 159 20.11 26.79 23.26
CA ASP A 159 20.76 26.74 24.58
C ASP A 159 19.61 26.63 25.63
N LYS A 160 19.95 26.15 26.83
CA LYS A 160 19.11 25.91 28.02
C LYS A 160 18.46 27.17 28.64
N LYS A 161 17.31 27.02 29.32
CA LYS A 161 17.14 27.48 30.74
C LYS A 161 15.97 26.83 31.49
N ASP A 162 16.25 26.48 32.75
CA ASP A 162 15.48 25.75 33.75
C ASP A 162 14.37 26.54 34.50
N LYS A 163 13.41 25.76 35.03
CA LYS A 163 12.58 25.92 36.26
C LYS A 163 11.59 27.09 36.42
N LYS A 164 10.28 26.76 36.58
CA LYS A 164 9.50 26.97 37.84
C LYS A 164 8.10 26.31 37.82
N LYS A 165 7.80 25.49 38.84
CA LYS A 165 6.43 25.05 39.25
C LYS A 165 5.70 26.18 39.99
N LYS A 166 4.45 26.48 39.58
CA LYS A 166 3.30 27.12 40.30
C LYS A 166 2.42 27.80 39.23
N LYS A 167 1.09 27.75 39.15
CA LYS A 167 -0.04 27.26 39.95
C LYS A 167 -1.17 26.89 38.96
N LYS A 168 -2.09 26.01 39.37
CA LYS A 168 -3.34 25.70 38.66
C LYS A 168 -4.11 26.98 38.33
N ALA A 169 -4.46 27.20 37.06
CA ALA A 169 -5.58 28.05 36.68
C ALA A 169 -6.75 27.12 36.38
N LYS A 170 -7.80 27.23 37.20
CA LYS A 170 -9.11 26.62 36.91
C LYS A 170 -9.64 27.25 35.62
N SER A 171 -10.12 26.41 34.71
CA SER A 171 -10.79 26.82 33.47
C SER A 171 -12.03 27.65 33.79
N ALA A 172 -12.21 28.77 33.10
CA ALA A 172 -13.35 29.69 33.20
C ALA A 172 -14.71 29.11 32.70
N ILE A 173 -14.82 27.78 32.65
CA ILE A 173 -16.02 27.05 32.20
C ILE A 173 -16.73 26.40 33.40
N ASP A 174 -16.06 26.26 34.55
CA ASP A 174 -16.62 25.59 35.74
C ASP A 174 -17.58 26.46 36.59
N ASP A 175 -17.67 27.78 36.34
CA ASP A 175 -18.60 28.69 37.06
C ASP A 175 -19.96 28.88 36.34
N ILE A 176 -20.18 28.26 35.16
CA ILE A 176 -21.43 28.39 34.39
C ILE A 176 -22.42 27.23 34.66
N PHE A 177 -21.97 26.12 35.24
CA PHE A 177 -22.80 24.90 35.36
C PHE A 177 -22.80 24.21 36.74
N GLY A 178 -22.70 24.96 37.86
CA GLY A 178 -22.76 24.32 39.19
C GLY A 178 -23.17 25.25 40.32
N SER A 179 -24.43 25.07 40.74
CA SER A 179 -25.15 25.48 41.97
C SER A 179 -24.42 26.27 43.06
#